data_AF-A0A6N8DSJ1-F1
#
_entry.id   AF-A0A6N8DSJ1-F1
#
_cell.length_a   1.000
_cell.length_b   1.000
_cell.length_c   1.000
_cell.angle_alpha   90.00
_cell.angle_beta   90.00
_cell.angle_gamma   90.00
#
_symmetry.space_group_name_H-M   'P 1'
#
loop_
_entity.id
_entity.type
_entity.pdbx_description
1 polymer ?
#
loop_
_entity_poly.entity_id
_entity_poly.type
_entity_poly.pdbx_seq_one_letter_code
_entity_poly.pdbx_strand_id
1 'polypeptide(L)'
;MVRSRLSEKSRKILQLVADGCSYNQIVDGGIGAKYGDIFEAAREALRIDSEAEISGNRMDGAKSEHAKAYERWTPDHDRELASLYQAGSSIGDIATRLERQPSAIKSRLGKLGLAPIVYAKEV
;
A
#
# COMPACT_ATOMS: atom_id res chain seq x y z
N MET A 1 5.60 15.18 -32.24
CA MET A 1 5.70 14.99 -30.78
C MET A 1 5.74 13.49 -30.51
N VAL A 2 6.87 12.97 -30.03
CA VAL A 2 6.98 11.55 -29.66
C VAL A 2 6.28 11.41 -28.31
N ARG A 3 5.16 10.68 -28.26
CA ARG A 3 4.54 10.32 -26.98
C ARG A 3 5.50 9.38 -26.26
N SER A 4 6.04 9.79 -25.12
CA SER A 4 6.82 8.90 -24.27
C SER A 4 5.95 7.68 -23.93
N ARG A 5 6.51 6.49 -24.11
CA ARG A 5 5.81 5.22 -23.86
C ARG A 5 6.51 4.53 -22.71
N LEU A 6 5.73 3.96 -21.79
CA LEU A 6 6.25 3.12 -20.71
C LEU A 6 7.14 2.03 -21.27
N SER A 7 8.25 1.76 -20.58
CA SER A 7 9.06 0.57 -20.84
C SER A 7 8.22 -0.69 -20.67
N GLU A 8 8.60 -1.78 -21.35
CA GLU A 8 7.86 -3.05 -21.25
C GLU A 8 7.84 -3.59 -19.82
N LYS A 9 8.95 -3.41 -19.10
CA LYS A 9 9.08 -3.80 -17.69
C LYS A 9 8.13 -2.98 -16.81
N SER A 10 8.14 -1.66 -16.96
CA SER A 10 7.29 -0.75 -16.19
C SER A 10 5.80 -1.02 -16.43
N ARG A 11 5.41 -1.30 -17.67
CA ARG A 11 4.02 -1.67 -18.01
C ARG A 11 3.58 -2.97 -17.33
N LYS A 12 4.41 -4.01 -17.37
CA LYS A 12 4.10 -5.30 -16.72
C LYS A 12 3.98 -5.14 -15.20
N ILE A 13 4.87 -4.35 -14.59
CA ILE A 13 4.81 -4.07 -13.16
C ILE A 13 3.52 -3.34 -12.79
N LEU A 14 3.15 -2.29 -13.52
CA LEU A 14 1.92 -1.54 -13.25
C LEU A 14 0.66 -2.38 -13.47
N GLN A 15 0.66 -3.29 -14.46
CA GLN A 15 -0.43 -4.25 -14.65
C GLN A 15 -0.59 -5.16 -13.43
N LEU A 16 0.49 -5.73 -12.90
CA LEU A 16 0.43 -6.58 -11.71
C LEU A 16 -0.05 -5.81 -10.48
N VAL A 17 0.33 -4.54 -10.34
CA VAL A 17 -0.19 -3.67 -9.28
C VAL A 17 -1.70 -3.45 -9.45
N ALA A 18 -2.17 -3.19 -10.67
CA ALA A 18 -3.59 -3.03 -10.97
C ALA A 18 -4.39 -4.32 -10.71
N ASP A 19 -3.78 -5.48 -10.96
CA ASP A 19 -4.36 -6.80 -10.68
C ASP A 19 -4.35 -7.15 -9.17
N GLY A 20 -3.90 -6.22 -8.31
CA GLY A 20 -3.93 -6.37 -6.86
C GLY A 20 -2.76 -7.16 -6.28
N CYS A 21 -1.71 -7.42 -7.07
CA CYS A 21 -0.53 -8.12 -6.57
C CYS A 21 0.21 -7.25 -5.54
N SER A 22 0.58 -7.85 -4.41
CA SER A 22 1.44 -7.20 -3.43
C SER A 22 2.87 -7.03 -3.96
N TYR A 23 3.60 -6.08 -3.38
CA TYR A 23 4.98 -5.77 -3.77
C TYR A 23 5.91 -7.00 -3.70
N ASN A 24 5.74 -7.86 -2.69
CA ASN A 24 6.51 -9.09 -2.56
C ASN A 24 6.20 -10.07 -3.69
N GLN A 25 4.92 -10.24 -4.05
CA GLN A 25 4.51 -11.12 -5.16
C GLN A 25 5.06 -10.64 -6.50
N ILE A 26 5.18 -9.32 -6.71
CA ILE A 26 5.75 -8.76 -7.94
C ILE A 26 7.26 -9.00 -8.03
N VAL A 27 7.97 -8.85 -6.90
CA VAL A 27 9.43 -9.05 -6.82
C VAL A 27 9.78 -10.54 -6.92
N ASP A 28 9.02 -11.40 -6.25
CA ASP A 28 9.25 -12.84 -6.21
C ASP A 28 8.66 -13.58 -7.42
N GLY A 29 7.74 -12.94 -8.16
CA GLY A 29 6.96 -13.52 -9.27
C GLY A 29 7.72 -13.79 -10.57
N GLY A 30 9.06 -13.83 -10.55
CA GLY A 30 9.87 -14.29 -11.67
C GLY A 30 10.04 -13.31 -12.85
N ILE A 31 9.53 -12.09 -12.74
CA ILE A 31 9.71 -11.05 -13.78
C ILE A 31 11.04 -10.28 -13.67
N GLY A 32 11.92 -10.70 -12.75
CA GLY A 32 13.21 -10.04 -12.50
C GLY A 32 13.08 -8.59 -12.01
N ALA A 33 11.90 -8.22 -11.50
CA ALA A 33 11.66 -6.91 -10.92
C ALA A 33 12.19 -6.89 -9.49
N LYS A 34 12.86 -5.81 -9.15
CA LYS A 34 13.28 -5.47 -7.79
C LYS A 34 12.31 -4.44 -7.24
N TYR A 35 12.36 -4.26 -5.94
CA TYR A 35 11.55 -3.27 -5.24
C TYR A 35 11.70 -1.86 -5.85
N GLY A 36 12.91 -1.48 -6.28
CA GLY A 36 13.19 -0.21 -6.96
C GLY A 36 12.49 -0.05 -8.32
N ASP A 37 12.25 -1.15 -9.04
CA ASP A 37 11.61 -1.11 -10.37
C ASP A 37 10.12 -0.73 -10.28
N ILE A 38 9.47 -0.98 -9.14
CA ILE A 38 8.08 -0.57 -8.91
C ILE A 38 7.97 0.96 -8.84
N PHE A 39 8.91 1.59 -8.15
CA PHE A 39 8.98 3.05 -8.08
C PHE A 39 9.36 3.68 -9.42
N GLU A 40 10.28 3.05 -10.16
CA GLU A 40 10.65 3.54 -11.49
C GLU A 40 9.49 3.41 -12.47
N ALA A 41 8.71 2.32 -12.39
CA ALA A 41 7.50 2.16 -13.18
C ALA A 41 6.46 3.25 -12.89
N ALA A 42 6.24 3.59 -11.60
CA ALA A 42 5.36 4.69 -11.22
C ALA A 42 5.88 6.06 -11.71
N ARG A 43 7.20 6.30 -11.65
CA ARG A 43 7.81 7.54 -12.17
C ARG A 43 7.67 7.65 -13.68
N GLU A 44 7.88 6.57 -14.43
CA GLU A 44 7.66 6.54 -15.87
C GLU A 44 6.20 6.87 -16.20
N ALA A 45 5.24 6.34 -15.44
CA ALA A 45 3.82 6.65 -15.64
C ALA A 45 3.51 8.13 -15.37
N LEU A 46 4.03 8.70 -14.29
CA LEU A 46 3.85 10.12 -13.98
C LEU A 46 4.51 11.05 -15.02
N ARG A 47 5.65 10.68 -15.61
CA ARG A 47 6.25 11.49 -16.69
C ARG A 47 5.32 11.58 -17.90
N ILE A 48 4.67 10.48 -18.25
CA ILE A 48 3.69 10.45 -19.34
C ILE A 48 2.44 11.25 -18.97
N ASP A 49 2.01 11.19 -17.72
CA ASP A 49 0.87 11.96 -17.21
C ASP A 49 1.16 13.47 -17.18
N SER A 50 2.35 13.89 -16.73
CA SER A 50 2.78 15.30 -16.81
C SER A 50 3.00 15.80 -18.25
N GLU A 51 3.35 14.92 -19.18
CA GLU A 51 3.31 15.22 -20.63
C GLU A 51 1.88 15.24 -21.20
N ALA A 52 0.93 14.60 -20.53
CA ALA A 52 -0.50 14.60 -20.83
C ALA A 52 -1.28 15.70 -20.07
N GLU A 53 -0.72 16.33 -19.03
CA GLU A 53 -1.35 17.42 -18.26
C GLU A 53 -1.53 18.73 -19.05
N ILE A 54 -1.01 18.82 -20.28
CA ILE A 54 -1.43 19.85 -21.25
C ILE A 54 -2.84 19.53 -21.83
N SER A 55 -3.37 18.32 -21.66
CA SER A 55 -4.64 17.90 -22.23
C SER A 55 -5.35 16.81 -21.40
N GLY A 56 -6.03 17.23 -20.33
CA GLY A 56 -7.34 16.65 -20.00
C GLY A 56 -7.39 15.70 -18.81
N ASN A 57 -7.70 16.30 -17.66
CA ASN A 57 -8.46 15.74 -16.53
C ASN A 57 -9.47 14.64 -16.94
N ARG A 58 -9.18 13.36 -16.60
CA ARG A 58 -10.16 12.30 -16.35
C ARG A 58 -9.59 11.23 -15.42
N MET A 59 -9.58 11.51 -14.11
CA MET A 59 -9.62 10.45 -13.11
C MET A 59 -11.09 10.16 -12.80
N ASP A 60 -11.62 9.10 -13.38
CA ASP A 60 -12.92 8.54 -13.00
C ASP A 60 -12.76 7.03 -12.78
N GLY A 61 -13.05 6.58 -11.56
CA GLY A 61 -13.49 5.20 -11.32
C GLY A 61 -12.52 4.22 -10.66
N ALA A 62 -12.04 4.50 -9.45
CA ALA A 62 -11.87 3.46 -8.42
C ALA A 62 -11.90 4.13 -7.02
N LYS A 63 -13.10 4.18 -6.43
CA LYS A 63 -13.32 4.69 -5.07
C LYS A 63 -12.45 3.88 -4.09
N SER A 64 -11.45 4.55 -3.52
CA SER A 64 -10.67 4.07 -2.40
C SER A 64 -11.53 4.01 -1.14
N GLU A 65 -11.83 2.82 -0.64
CA GLU A 65 -12.44 2.63 0.68
C GLU A 65 -11.45 2.71 1.84
N HIS A 66 -10.19 3.11 1.62
CA HIS A 66 -9.24 3.36 2.72
C HIS A 66 -8.39 4.60 2.47
N ALA A 67 -9.01 5.79 2.61
CA ALA A 67 -8.36 7.10 2.46
C ALA A 67 -7.15 7.32 3.41
N LYS A 68 -6.97 6.48 4.44
CA LYS A 68 -5.89 6.57 5.44
C LYS A 68 -4.86 5.45 5.39
N ALA A 69 -4.92 4.54 4.41
CA ALA A 69 -4.03 3.37 4.33
C ALA A 69 -2.54 3.75 4.25
N TYR A 70 -2.22 4.95 3.77
CA TYR A 70 -0.86 5.47 3.61
C TYR A 70 -0.50 6.63 4.56
N GLU A 71 -1.38 7.03 5.48
CA GLU A 71 -1.02 8.03 6.48
C GLU A 71 0.04 7.46 7.42
N ARG A 72 1.16 8.19 7.58
CA ARG A 72 2.20 7.85 8.57
C ARG A 72 1.54 7.64 9.92
N TRP A 73 1.93 6.56 10.60
CA TRP A 73 1.61 6.38 12.01
C TRP A 73 2.19 7.56 12.78
N THR A 74 1.32 8.37 13.36
CA THR A 74 1.70 9.48 14.24
C THR A 74 1.80 8.94 15.67
N PRO A 75 2.55 9.62 16.56
CA PRO A 75 2.57 9.26 17.97
C PRO A 75 1.20 9.28 18.63
N ASP A 76 0.26 10.06 18.09
CA ASP A 76 -1.13 10.10 18.54
C ASP A 76 -1.90 8.82 18.15
N HIS A 77 -1.75 8.35 16.91
CA HIS A 77 -2.29 7.06 16.47
C HIS A 77 -1.70 5.87 17.26
N ASP A 78 -0.42 5.92 17.63
CA ASP A 78 0.18 4.89 18.47
C ASP A 78 -0.42 4.88 19.88
N ARG A 79 -0.67 6.06 20.46
CA ARG A 79 -1.35 6.20 21.75
C ARG A 79 -2.78 5.68 21.69
N GLU A 80 -3.51 6.02 20.64
CA GLU A 80 -4.89 5.55 20.45
C GLU A 80 -4.94 4.03 20.26
N LEU A 81 -4.07 3.47 19.40
CA LEU A 81 -3.92 2.03 19.21
C LEU A 81 -3.59 1.33 20.54
N ALA A 82 -2.61 1.83 21.29
CA ALA A 82 -2.22 1.26 22.56
C ALA A 82 -3.36 1.31 23.59
N SER A 83 -4.08 2.43 23.66
CA SER A 83 -5.21 2.60 24.56
C SER A 83 -6.36 1.66 24.24
N LEU A 84 -6.71 1.48 22.96
CA LEU A 84 -7.80 0.59 22.55
C LEU A 84 -7.44 -0.89 22.81
N TYR A 85 -6.19 -1.26 22.55
CA TYR A 85 -5.70 -2.61 22.80
C TYR A 85 -5.63 -2.92 24.31
N GLN A 86 -5.14 -1.99 25.13
CA GLN A 86 -5.13 -2.13 26.59
C GLN A 86 -6.53 -2.13 27.20
N ALA A 87 -7.50 -1.45 26.57
CA ALA A 87 -8.92 -1.52 26.94
C ALA A 87 -9.59 -2.87 26.57
N GLY A 88 -8.85 -3.81 25.96
CA GLY A 88 -9.34 -5.14 25.61
C GLY A 88 -10.10 -5.20 24.28
N SER A 89 -10.00 -4.18 23.42
CA SER A 89 -10.64 -4.21 22.10
C SER A 89 -9.96 -5.23 21.18
N SER A 90 -10.75 -5.95 20.39
CA SER A 90 -10.20 -6.91 19.41
C SER A 90 -9.51 -6.17 18.27
N ILE A 91 -8.54 -6.84 17.62
CA ILE A 91 -7.82 -6.28 16.46
C ILE A 91 -8.77 -5.87 15.34
N GLY A 92 -9.85 -6.62 15.13
CA GLY A 92 -10.89 -6.29 14.14
C GLY A 92 -11.65 -5.00 14.47
N ASP A 93 -12.04 -4.81 15.72
CA ASP A 93 -12.72 -3.58 16.17
C ASP A 93 -11.80 -2.36 16.07
N ILE A 94 -10.53 -2.54 16.44
CA ILE A 94 -9.50 -1.51 16.32
C ILE A 94 -9.26 -1.15 14.84
N ALA A 95 -9.22 -2.14 13.95
CA ALA A 95 -9.05 -1.94 12.52
C ALA A 95 -10.19 -1.11 11.92
N THR A 96 -11.44 -1.43 12.27
CA THR A 96 -12.62 -0.65 11.86
C THR A 96 -12.56 0.77 12.41
N ARG A 97 -12.25 0.93 13.71
CA ARG A 97 -12.25 2.23 14.37
C ARG A 97 -11.15 3.17 13.89
N LEU A 98 -9.96 2.63 13.62
CA LEU A 98 -8.83 3.38 13.06
C LEU A 98 -8.88 3.44 11.53
N GLU A 99 -9.89 2.83 10.89
CA GLU A 99 -10.05 2.74 9.43
C GLU A 99 -8.79 2.18 8.74
N ARG A 100 -8.13 1.21 9.38
CA ARG A 100 -6.87 0.60 8.91
C ARG A 100 -6.98 -0.90 8.78
N GLN A 101 -6.13 -1.46 7.95
CA GLN A 101 -6.07 -2.90 7.73
C GLN A 101 -5.65 -3.64 9.02
N PRO A 102 -6.31 -4.77 9.39
CA PRO A 102 -5.96 -5.56 10.57
C PRO A 102 -4.50 -6.02 10.63
N SER A 103 -3.90 -6.27 9.46
CA SER A 103 -2.47 -6.62 9.33
C SER A 103 -1.55 -5.47 9.76
N ALA A 104 -1.92 -4.22 9.46
CA ALA A 104 -1.19 -3.03 9.87
C ALA A 104 -1.28 -2.82 11.39
N ILE A 105 -2.44 -3.09 12.00
CA ILE A 105 -2.66 -3.06 13.44
C ILE A 105 -1.74 -4.08 14.15
N LYS A 106 -1.73 -5.34 13.70
CA LYS A 106 -0.84 -6.39 14.22
C LYS A 106 0.64 -6.01 14.15
N SER A 107 1.08 -5.53 12.98
CA SER A 107 2.46 -5.10 12.78
C SER A 107 2.84 -3.95 13.72
N ARG A 108 1.92 -3.00 13.94
CA ARG A 108 2.18 -1.85 14.81
C ARG A 108 2.18 -2.22 16.29
N LEU A 109 1.25 -3.04 16.75
CA LEU A 109 1.25 -3.58 18.12
C LEU A 109 2.54 -4.34 18.45
N GLY A 110 3.05 -5.10 17.48
CA GLY A 110 4.36 -5.75 17.57
C GLY A 110 5.52 -4.76 17.72
N LYS A 111 5.52 -3.67 16.93
CA LYS A 111 6.52 -2.60 17.05
C LYS A 111 6.45 -1.82 18.37
N LEU A 112 5.26 -1.73 18.96
CA LEU A 112 5.03 -1.12 20.28
C LEU A 112 5.31 -2.08 21.45
N GLY A 113 5.64 -3.35 21.18
CA GLY A 113 5.88 -4.36 22.20
C GLY A 113 4.63 -4.78 23.00
N LEU A 114 3.44 -4.45 22.50
CA LEU A 114 2.16 -4.69 23.18
C LEU A 114 1.52 -6.04 22.85
N ALA A 115 1.89 -6.63 21.70
CA ALA A 115 1.45 -7.96 21.30
C ALA A 115 2.63 -8.76 20.75
N PRO A 116 2.74 -10.07 21.06
CA PRO A 116 3.72 -10.93 20.40
C PRO A 116 3.46 -10.94 18.89
N ILE A 117 4.52 -10.87 18.10
CA ILE A 117 4.43 -11.00 16.64
C ILE A 117 4.19 -12.48 16.32
N VAL A 118 2.96 -12.93 16.53
CA VAL A 118 2.56 -14.29 16.18
C VAL A 118 2.23 -14.30 14.69
N TYR A 119 3.19 -14.70 13.88
CA TYR A 119 2.93 -15.10 12.51
C TYR A 119 2.15 -16.41 12.56
N ALA A 120 0.82 -16.33 12.56
CA ALA A 120 -0.01 -17.51 12.36
C ALA A 120 0.24 -18.03 10.93
N LYS A 121 1.16 -18.98 10.78
CA LYS A 121 1.10 -19.98 9.72
C LYS A 121 0.09 -21.01 10.18
N GLU A 122 -1.13 -20.92 9.67
CA GLU A 122 -2.06 -22.03 9.77
C GLU A 122 -1.66 -23.09 8.75
N VAL A 123 -1.71 -24.33 9.21
CA VAL A 123 -1.25 -25.57 8.59
C VAL A 123 -2.24 -26.06 7.54
#